data_AF-A0A5R8N4M0-F1
#
_entry.id   AF-A0A5R8N4M0-F1
#
_cell.length_a   1.000
_cell.length_b   1.000
_cell.length_c   1.000
_cell.angle_alpha   90.00
_cell.angle_beta   90.00
_cell.angle_gamma   90.00
#
_symmetry.space_group_name_H-M   'P 1'
#
loop_
_entity.id
_entity.type
_entity.pdbx_description
1 polymer ?
#
loop_
_entity_poly.entity_id
_entity_poly.type
_entity_poly.pdbx_seq_one_letter_code
_entity_poly.pdbx_strand_id
1 'polypeptide(L)'
;DGGLTHFGRRAVTRMNKLGMAIDISHSGDRTCLDVIEHSNVPVFITHAGARAVWPTNRMKPDDVIRACAERGGVIGLEAAPHTTLSGQHPKHSLESVMDHFTYCVDLVGIDHVAFGPDTNFGDHVGLHDSFTGHLSIANAHGHVEHPRVPYVEGMENPAENFTNIVGWLVKHDYGDDEIGKVIGGNILRVLREVW
;
A
#
# COMPACT_ATOMS: atom_id res chain seq x y z
N ASP A 1 -16.40 8.82 -6.52
CA ASP A 1 -16.53 8.22 -5.19
C ASP A 1 -17.47 9.09 -4.35
N GLY A 2 -18.46 8.48 -3.69
CA GLY A 2 -19.49 9.18 -2.90
C GLY A 2 -19.22 9.20 -1.40
N GLY A 3 -18.15 8.53 -0.94
CA GLY A 3 -17.84 8.40 0.49
C GLY A 3 -18.64 7.31 1.19
N LEU A 4 -18.58 7.30 2.53
CA LEU A 4 -19.27 6.31 3.34
C LEU A 4 -20.79 6.52 3.29
N THR A 5 -21.51 5.47 2.93
CA THR A 5 -22.96 5.41 3.11
C THR A 5 -23.33 5.34 4.59
N HIS A 6 -24.60 5.57 4.92
CA HIS A 6 -25.13 5.36 6.28
C HIS A 6 -24.87 3.92 6.77
N PHE A 7 -25.00 2.92 5.90
CA PHE A 7 -24.64 1.55 6.24
C PHE A 7 -23.13 1.38 6.47
N GLY A 8 -22.29 2.00 5.64
CA GLY A 8 -20.84 2.00 5.78
C GLY A 8 -20.37 2.56 7.13
N ARG A 9 -20.94 3.68 7.59
CA ARG A 9 -20.66 4.22 8.94
C ARG A 9 -21.02 3.23 10.05
N ARG A 10 -22.16 2.54 9.94
CA ARG A 10 -22.55 1.49 10.89
C ARG A 10 -21.58 0.30 10.86
N ALA A 11 -21.08 -0.08 9.68
CA ALA A 11 -20.10 -1.13 9.53
C ALA A 11 -18.78 -0.76 10.23
N VAL A 12 -18.25 0.45 10.00
CA VAL A 12 -17.04 0.95 10.70
C VAL A 12 -17.20 0.90 12.21
N THR A 13 -18.32 1.42 12.74
CA THR A 13 -18.60 1.35 14.18
C THR A 13 -18.66 -0.09 14.69
N ARG A 14 -19.20 -1.03 13.91
CA ARG A 14 -19.24 -2.45 14.31
C ARG A 14 -17.85 -3.08 14.28
N MET A 15 -17.04 -2.78 13.27
CA MET A 15 -15.65 -3.26 13.15
C MET A 15 -14.81 -2.80 14.34
N ASN A 16 -14.90 -1.52 14.73
CA ASN A 16 -14.19 -1.01 15.91
C ASN A 16 -14.63 -1.70 17.21
N LYS A 17 -15.93 -1.98 17.38
CA LYS A 17 -16.43 -2.72 18.56
C LYS A 17 -15.97 -4.18 18.62
N LEU A 18 -15.56 -4.76 17.49
CA LEU A 18 -15.12 -6.14 17.39
C LEU A 18 -13.61 -6.30 17.46
N GLY A 19 -12.85 -5.19 17.48
CA GLY A 19 -11.42 -5.22 17.27
C GLY A 19 -11.04 -5.72 15.88
N MET A 20 -11.80 -5.33 14.85
CA MET A 20 -11.50 -5.68 13.46
C MET A 20 -10.69 -4.58 12.79
N ALA A 21 -9.53 -4.94 12.24
CA ALA A 21 -8.71 -4.05 11.43
C ALA A 21 -9.46 -3.63 10.16
N ILE A 22 -9.43 -2.34 9.85
CA ILE A 22 -10.09 -1.77 8.68
C ILE A 22 -9.03 -1.45 7.63
N ASP A 23 -9.15 -2.07 6.46
CA ASP A 23 -8.31 -1.81 5.30
C ASP A 23 -9.04 -0.93 4.28
N ILE A 24 -8.36 0.12 3.81
CA ILE A 24 -8.88 1.10 2.85
C ILE A 24 -8.10 1.13 1.52
N SER A 25 -7.25 0.15 1.25
CA SER A 25 -6.39 0.09 0.04
C SER A 25 -7.15 0.25 -1.27
N HIS A 26 -8.26 -0.46 -1.46
CA HIS A 26 -9.08 -0.37 -2.67
C HIS A 26 -10.23 0.66 -2.61
N SER A 27 -10.40 1.33 -1.46
CA SER A 27 -11.46 2.34 -1.32
C SER A 27 -11.12 3.61 -2.10
N GLY A 28 -12.14 4.34 -2.58
CA GLY A 28 -11.92 5.65 -3.18
C GLY A 28 -11.46 6.68 -2.14
N ASP A 29 -10.83 7.77 -2.61
CA ASP A 29 -10.20 8.77 -1.73
C ASP A 29 -11.17 9.38 -0.70
N ARG A 30 -12.42 9.66 -1.10
CA ARG A 30 -13.42 10.22 -0.17
C ARG A 30 -13.86 9.18 0.86
N THR A 31 -14.05 7.94 0.43
CA THR A 31 -14.36 6.83 1.33
C THR A 31 -13.22 6.58 2.31
N CYS A 32 -11.95 6.65 1.86
CA CYS A 32 -10.79 6.57 2.75
C CYS A 32 -10.86 7.63 3.86
N LEU A 33 -11.03 8.91 3.50
CA LEU A 33 -11.10 10.02 4.46
C LEU A 33 -12.28 9.87 5.42
N ASP A 34 -13.47 9.53 4.91
CA ASP A 34 -14.66 9.33 5.75
C ASP A 34 -14.48 8.15 6.74
N VAL A 35 -13.77 7.08 6.36
CA VAL A 35 -13.43 5.95 7.24
C VAL A 35 -12.42 6.38 8.31
N ILE A 36 -11.36 7.10 7.92
CA ILE A 36 -10.33 7.61 8.82
C ILE A 36 -10.94 8.53 9.88
N GLU A 37 -11.84 9.44 9.47
CA GLU A 37 -12.55 10.36 10.35
C GLU A 37 -13.51 9.62 11.30
N HIS A 38 -14.28 8.65 10.77
CA HIS A 38 -15.32 7.98 11.54
C HIS A 38 -14.80 6.86 12.46
N SER A 39 -13.61 6.32 12.18
CA SER A 39 -13.03 5.25 13.00
C SER A 39 -12.38 5.78 14.28
N ASN A 40 -12.64 5.09 15.39
CA ASN A 40 -12.07 5.42 16.70
C ASN A 40 -10.75 4.70 17.00
N VAL A 41 -10.27 3.86 16.08
CA VAL A 41 -8.97 3.19 16.13
C VAL A 41 -8.24 3.44 14.81
N PRO A 42 -6.91 3.25 14.75
CA PRO A 42 -6.16 3.38 13.51
C PRO A 42 -6.68 2.47 12.39
N VAL A 43 -6.42 2.87 11.15
CA VAL A 43 -6.77 2.10 9.94
C VAL A 43 -5.52 1.74 9.15
N PHE A 44 -5.67 0.83 8.18
CA PHE A 44 -4.59 0.34 7.35
C PHE A 44 -4.82 0.72 5.90
N ILE A 45 -3.75 1.13 5.22
CA ILE A 45 -3.63 0.99 3.77
C ILE A 45 -2.71 -0.22 3.59
N THR A 46 -3.24 -1.43 3.57
CA THR A 46 -2.43 -2.66 3.59
C THR A 46 -1.50 -2.80 2.38
N HIS A 47 -1.91 -2.30 1.21
CA HIS A 47 -1.12 -2.37 -0.03
C HIS A 47 -1.51 -1.23 -0.99
N ALA A 48 -0.61 -0.27 -1.17
CA ALA A 48 -0.70 0.81 -2.15
C ALA A 48 0.68 1.46 -2.36
N GLY A 49 0.72 2.53 -3.14
CA GLY A 49 1.84 3.48 -3.15
C GLY A 49 1.33 4.92 -3.20
N ALA A 50 2.25 5.88 -3.30
CA ALA A 50 1.94 7.30 -3.38
C ALA A 50 1.62 7.78 -4.81
N ARG A 51 0.51 8.50 -4.97
CA ARG A 51 0.04 9.02 -6.26
C ARG A 51 0.94 10.14 -6.81
N ALA A 52 1.65 10.84 -5.93
CA ALA A 52 2.65 11.83 -6.32
C ALA A 52 3.85 11.21 -7.03
N VAL A 53 4.17 9.93 -6.75
CA VAL A 53 5.25 9.17 -7.40
C VAL A 53 4.76 8.55 -8.71
N TRP A 54 3.54 8.01 -8.70
CA TRP A 54 2.91 7.42 -9.89
C TRP A 54 1.42 7.77 -9.98
N PRO A 55 0.99 8.59 -10.96
CA PRO A 55 -0.31 9.24 -10.93
C PRO A 55 -1.44 8.34 -11.44
N THR A 56 -1.73 7.25 -10.71
CA THR A 56 -2.84 6.33 -10.98
C THR A 56 -3.88 6.34 -9.85
N ASN A 57 -5.09 5.85 -10.16
CA ASN A 57 -6.16 5.74 -9.18
C ASN A 57 -5.90 4.65 -8.13
N ARG A 58 -5.02 3.69 -8.43
CA ARG A 58 -4.61 2.64 -7.49
C ARG A 58 -3.72 3.18 -6.37
N MET A 59 -2.95 4.24 -6.65
CA MET A 59 -2.11 4.92 -5.67
C MET A 59 -2.93 5.87 -4.81
N LYS A 60 -2.48 6.14 -3.58
CA LYS A 60 -3.14 7.05 -2.63
C LYS A 60 -2.59 8.47 -2.73
N PRO A 61 -3.47 9.49 -2.69
CA PRO A 61 -3.03 10.88 -2.64
C PRO A 61 -2.44 11.20 -1.26
N ASP A 62 -1.57 12.20 -1.20
CA ASP A 62 -0.85 12.56 0.03
C ASP A 62 -1.78 12.89 1.20
N ASP A 63 -2.93 13.51 0.95
CA ASP A 63 -3.89 13.87 2.00
C ASP A 63 -4.47 12.63 2.69
N VAL A 64 -4.76 11.56 1.94
CA VAL A 64 -5.17 10.27 2.49
C VAL A 64 -4.04 9.61 3.27
N ILE A 65 -2.80 9.64 2.75
CA ILE A 65 -1.64 9.03 3.43
C ILE A 65 -1.35 9.76 4.75
N ARG A 66 -1.32 11.10 4.74
CA ARG A 66 -1.15 11.94 5.94
C ARG A 66 -2.28 11.69 6.95
N ALA A 67 -3.53 11.72 6.52
CA ALA A 67 -4.67 11.49 7.42
C ALA A 67 -4.63 10.11 8.07
N CYS A 68 -4.19 9.08 7.34
CA CYS A 68 -3.97 7.73 7.89
C CYS A 68 -2.89 7.76 8.98
N ALA A 69 -1.73 8.35 8.70
CA ALA A 69 -0.61 8.43 9.62
C ALA A 69 -0.92 9.27 10.88
N GLU A 70 -1.55 10.44 10.72
CA GLU A 70 -1.98 11.32 11.82
C GLU A 70 -2.94 10.62 12.79
N ARG A 71 -3.66 9.59 12.33
CA ARG A 71 -4.56 8.74 13.13
C ARG A 71 -3.89 7.47 13.64
N GLY A 72 -2.55 7.40 13.59
CA GLY A 72 -1.77 6.27 14.07
C GLY A 72 -1.67 5.09 13.10
N GLY A 73 -2.26 5.21 11.90
CA GLY A 73 -2.32 4.15 10.90
C GLY A 73 -0.99 3.86 10.20
N VAL A 74 -1.04 3.02 9.18
CA VAL A 74 0.13 2.57 8.41
C VAL A 74 -0.23 2.36 6.94
N ILE A 75 0.72 2.68 6.04
CA ILE A 75 0.68 2.30 4.63
C ILE A 75 1.71 1.21 4.32
N GLY A 76 1.24 0.10 3.75
CA GLY A 76 2.04 -0.97 3.18
C GLY A 76 2.33 -0.71 1.71
N LEU A 77 3.61 -0.73 1.32
CA LEU A 77 4.01 -0.57 -0.07
C LEU A 77 3.74 -1.84 -0.88
N GLU A 78 3.00 -1.68 -1.97
CA GLU A 78 2.66 -2.77 -2.89
C GLU A 78 3.73 -2.96 -3.99
N ALA A 79 3.73 -4.15 -4.58
CA ALA A 79 4.52 -4.53 -5.74
C ALA A 79 3.67 -5.34 -6.74
N ALA A 80 2.36 -5.09 -6.76
CA ALA A 80 1.47 -5.69 -7.72
C ALA A 80 1.91 -5.30 -9.16
N PRO A 81 1.91 -6.23 -10.13
CA PRO A 81 2.44 -5.96 -11.45
C PRO A 81 1.80 -4.72 -12.08
N HIS A 82 2.68 -3.85 -12.59
CA HIS A 82 2.31 -2.63 -13.30
C HIS A 82 1.47 -1.60 -12.51
N THR A 83 1.58 -1.56 -11.18
CA THR A 83 0.87 -0.56 -10.36
C THR A 83 1.79 0.45 -9.65
N THR A 84 2.88 0.01 -9.02
CA THR A 84 3.86 0.81 -8.27
C THR A 84 5.16 1.08 -9.05
N LEU A 85 5.00 1.77 -10.18
CA LEU A 85 6.13 2.28 -10.96
C LEU A 85 6.54 3.67 -10.48
N SER A 86 7.59 4.25 -11.06
CA SER A 86 7.90 5.66 -10.81
C SER A 86 8.44 6.33 -12.07
N GLY A 87 8.51 7.67 -12.06
CA GLY A 87 9.19 8.40 -13.13
C GLY A 87 10.69 8.11 -13.22
N GLN A 88 11.34 7.76 -12.11
CA GLN A 88 12.77 7.43 -12.07
C GLN A 88 13.03 6.00 -12.55
N HIS A 89 12.11 5.08 -12.24
CA HIS A 89 12.17 3.66 -12.57
C HIS A 89 10.88 3.24 -13.30
N PRO A 90 10.75 3.59 -14.60
CA PRO A 90 9.53 3.30 -15.37
C PRO A 90 9.38 1.83 -15.75
N LYS A 91 10.43 1.01 -15.61
CA LYS A 91 10.32 -0.46 -15.67
C LYS A 91 10.07 -0.95 -14.25
N HIS A 92 8.92 -1.58 -14.00
CA HIS A 92 8.56 -2.02 -12.64
C HIS A 92 9.59 -3.03 -12.10
N SER A 93 10.23 -2.67 -10.99
CA SER A 93 11.18 -3.48 -10.23
C SER A 93 11.11 -3.11 -8.73
N LEU A 94 11.94 -3.75 -7.91
CA LEU A 94 12.17 -3.35 -6.52
C LEU A 94 12.48 -1.86 -6.38
N GLU A 95 13.27 -1.28 -7.29
CA GLU A 95 13.66 0.13 -7.20
C GLU A 95 12.46 1.06 -7.34
N SER A 96 11.50 0.78 -8.24
CA SER A 96 10.28 1.60 -8.34
C SER A 96 9.40 1.50 -7.09
N VAL A 97 9.35 0.33 -6.45
CA VAL A 97 8.67 0.15 -5.16
C VAL A 97 9.37 0.97 -4.07
N MET A 98 10.71 1.00 -4.08
CA MET A 98 11.50 1.75 -3.10
C MET A 98 11.42 3.27 -3.29
N ASP A 99 11.15 3.76 -4.49
CA ASP A 99 10.82 5.18 -4.71
C ASP A 99 9.52 5.58 -3.97
N HIS A 100 8.51 4.70 -3.97
CA HIS A 100 7.30 4.92 -3.16
C HIS A 100 7.58 4.82 -1.66
N PHE A 101 8.42 3.86 -1.25
CA PHE A 101 8.80 3.70 0.16
C PHE A 101 9.47 4.97 0.69
N THR A 102 10.53 5.43 0.03
CA THR A 102 11.28 6.64 0.42
C THR A 102 10.38 7.87 0.44
N TYR A 103 9.55 8.07 -0.59
CA TYR A 103 8.58 9.16 -0.62
C TYR A 103 7.61 9.12 0.56
N CYS A 104 7.04 7.94 0.88
CA CYS A 104 6.13 7.79 2.01
C CYS A 104 6.84 8.03 3.35
N VAL A 105 8.08 7.57 3.52
CA VAL A 105 8.88 7.83 4.73
C VAL A 105 9.11 9.33 4.90
N ASP A 106 9.47 10.05 3.84
CA ASP A 106 9.63 11.51 3.88
C ASP A 106 8.30 12.24 4.19
N LEU A 107 7.18 11.69 3.71
CA LEU A 107 5.86 12.29 3.85
C LEU A 107 5.27 12.16 5.26
N VAL A 108 5.37 10.98 5.87
CA VAL A 108 4.68 10.64 7.13
C VAL A 108 5.57 10.05 8.22
N GLY A 109 6.86 9.86 7.95
CA GLY A 109 7.80 9.24 8.87
C GLY A 109 7.74 7.71 8.85
N ILE A 110 8.88 7.09 9.16
CA ILE A 110 9.07 5.64 9.07
C ILE A 110 8.12 4.81 9.95
N ASP A 111 7.58 5.39 11.03
CA ASP A 111 6.66 4.71 11.96
C ASP A 111 5.26 4.42 11.36
N HIS A 112 4.98 4.99 10.19
CA HIS A 112 3.71 4.88 9.47
C HIS A 112 3.84 4.18 8.11
N VAL A 113 4.99 3.56 7.85
CA VAL A 113 5.29 2.88 6.59
C VAL A 113 5.61 1.40 6.85
N ALA A 114 5.15 0.52 5.97
CA ALA A 114 5.40 -0.92 6.01
C ALA A 114 5.46 -1.48 4.58
N PHE A 115 5.63 -2.80 4.45
CA PHE A 115 5.52 -3.48 3.16
C PHE A 115 4.32 -4.43 3.12
N GLY A 116 3.51 -4.28 2.07
CA GLY A 116 2.41 -5.17 1.73
C GLY A 116 2.47 -5.49 0.24
N PRO A 117 3.45 -6.33 -0.19
CA PRO A 117 3.83 -6.42 -1.59
C PRO A 117 2.74 -6.87 -2.56
N ASP A 118 1.66 -7.47 -2.05
CA ASP A 118 0.58 -8.04 -2.86
C ASP A 118 1.08 -9.06 -3.89
N THR A 119 2.14 -9.80 -3.56
CA THR A 119 2.78 -10.79 -4.45
C THR A 119 2.19 -12.19 -4.25
N ASN A 120 2.16 -12.99 -5.32
CA ASN A 120 1.73 -14.38 -5.29
C ASN A 120 2.82 -15.33 -5.79
N PHE A 121 2.73 -16.62 -5.45
CA PHE A 121 3.56 -17.65 -6.11
C PHE A 121 3.00 -17.93 -7.51
N GLY A 122 3.88 -17.98 -8.52
CA GLY A 122 3.52 -18.31 -9.90
C GLY A 122 3.46 -17.08 -10.81
N ASP A 123 2.69 -17.18 -11.90
CA ASP A 123 2.58 -16.10 -12.90
C ASP A 123 1.67 -14.97 -12.40
N HIS A 124 2.31 -13.99 -11.76
CA HIS A 124 1.61 -12.89 -11.16
C HIS A 124 1.01 -11.92 -12.20
N VAL A 125 1.73 -11.71 -13.32
CA VAL A 125 1.27 -10.86 -14.43
C VAL A 125 0.05 -11.48 -15.10
N GLY A 126 0.11 -12.78 -15.42
CA GLY A 126 -1.01 -13.51 -16.02
C GLY A 126 -2.25 -13.53 -15.12
N LEU A 127 -2.06 -13.64 -13.81
CA LEU A 127 -3.17 -13.55 -12.85
C LEU A 127 -3.81 -12.14 -12.84
N HIS A 128 -3.00 -11.09 -12.82
CA HIS A 128 -3.50 -9.71 -12.87
C HIS A 128 -4.20 -9.38 -14.20
N ASP A 129 -3.69 -9.89 -15.32
CA ASP A 129 -4.35 -9.74 -16.63
C ASP A 129 -5.73 -10.43 -16.63
N SER A 130 -5.83 -11.63 -16.04
CA SER A 130 -7.10 -12.36 -15.88
C SER A 130 -8.09 -11.59 -15.00
N PHE A 131 -7.65 -11.07 -13.85
CA PHE A 131 -8.51 -10.25 -12.99
C PHE A 131 -8.97 -8.97 -13.69
N THR A 132 -8.08 -8.29 -14.42
CA THR A 132 -8.44 -7.07 -15.16
C THR A 132 -9.52 -7.37 -16.20
N GLY A 133 -9.40 -8.49 -16.92
CA GLY A 133 -10.38 -8.93 -17.91
C GLY A 133 -11.74 -9.31 -17.31
N HIS A 134 -11.78 -9.88 -16.11
CA HIS A 134 -13.01 -10.39 -15.50
C HIS A 134 -13.71 -9.40 -14.56
N LEU A 135 -12.97 -8.48 -13.93
CA LEU A 135 -13.46 -7.59 -12.88
C LEU A 135 -13.57 -6.12 -13.30
N SER A 136 -13.36 -5.80 -14.59
CA SER A 136 -13.43 -4.43 -15.12
C SER A 136 -12.54 -3.43 -14.37
N ILE A 137 -11.34 -3.86 -13.94
CA ILE A 137 -10.39 -3.06 -13.15
C ILE A 137 -9.62 -2.04 -14.02
N ALA A 138 -9.97 -1.91 -15.31
CA ALA A 138 -9.26 -1.04 -16.26
C ALA A 138 -9.09 0.43 -15.77
N ASN A 139 -10.06 0.94 -15.00
CA ASN A 139 -10.01 2.31 -14.47
C ASN A 139 -8.96 2.52 -13.37
N ALA A 140 -8.35 1.45 -12.81
CA ALA A 140 -7.36 1.55 -11.74
C ALA A 140 -5.97 1.97 -12.25
N HIS A 141 -5.59 1.55 -13.47
CA HIS A 141 -4.25 1.79 -14.05
C HIS A 141 -4.05 3.21 -14.59
N GLY A 142 -5.11 4.03 -14.63
CA GLY A 142 -5.04 5.39 -15.18
C GLY A 142 -4.70 5.41 -16.68
N HIS A 143 -4.17 6.53 -17.16
CA HIS A 143 -3.78 6.75 -18.57
C HIS A 143 -2.25 6.79 -18.76
N VAL A 144 -1.48 6.32 -17.78
CA VAL A 144 -0.02 6.43 -17.82
C VAL A 144 0.54 5.24 -18.59
N GLU A 145 1.16 5.50 -19.74
CA GLU A 145 1.86 4.46 -20.47
C GLU A 145 3.11 4.02 -19.71
N HIS A 146 3.33 2.70 -19.65
CA HIS A 146 4.51 2.12 -19.04
C HIS A 146 4.95 0.86 -19.80
N PRO A 147 6.26 0.54 -19.76
CA PRO A 147 6.76 -0.77 -20.16
C PRO A 147 6.01 -1.90 -19.45
N ARG A 148 5.60 -2.91 -20.20
CA ARG A 148 5.15 -4.18 -19.60
C ARG A 148 6.36 -5.05 -19.30
N VAL A 149 6.41 -5.55 -18.07
CA VAL A 149 7.35 -6.57 -17.62
C VAL A 149 6.66 -7.94 -17.48
N PRO A 150 7.36 -9.07 -17.70
CA PRO A 150 6.82 -10.42 -17.48
C PRO A 150 6.74 -10.80 -16.00
N TYR A 151 7.50 -10.13 -15.15
CA TYR A 151 7.49 -10.22 -13.69
C TYR A 151 8.09 -8.92 -13.11
N VAL A 152 7.82 -8.63 -11.84
CA VAL A 152 8.42 -7.48 -11.14
C VAL A 152 9.77 -7.90 -10.58
N GLU A 153 10.85 -7.37 -11.17
CA GLU A 153 12.24 -7.74 -10.83
C GLU A 153 12.55 -7.43 -9.37
N GLY A 154 12.97 -8.44 -8.59
CA GLY A 154 13.21 -8.36 -7.15
C GLY A 154 11.96 -8.53 -6.27
N MET A 155 10.77 -8.64 -6.85
CA MET A 155 9.48 -8.80 -6.17
C MET A 155 8.65 -9.95 -6.76
N GLU A 156 9.32 -10.99 -7.26
CA GLU A 156 8.71 -12.05 -8.06
C GLU A 156 7.77 -12.95 -7.26
N ASN A 157 8.05 -13.15 -5.97
CA ASN A 157 7.27 -14.06 -5.12
C ASN A 157 7.38 -13.70 -3.63
N PRO A 158 6.43 -14.20 -2.80
CA PRO A 158 6.42 -13.95 -1.35
C PRO A 158 7.61 -14.49 -0.56
N ALA A 159 8.34 -15.49 -1.07
CA ALA A 159 9.47 -16.08 -0.34
C ALA A 159 10.73 -15.22 -0.43
N GLU A 160 10.92 -14.51 -1.55
CA GLU A 160 12.15 -13.77 -1.83
C GLU A 160 12.00 -12.26 -1.63
N ASN A 161 10.80 -11.72 -1.83
CA ASN A 161 10.57 -10.27 -1.81
C ASN A 161 11.03 -9.59 -0.50
N PHE A 162 10.77 -10.17 0.67
CA PHE A 162 11.19 -9.61 1.95
C PHE A 162 12.71 -9.69 2.13
N THR A 163 13.37 -10.72 1.62
CA THR A 163 14.84 -10.78 1.61
C THR A 163 15.42 -9.67 0.74
N ASN A 164 14.83 -9.41 -0.43
CA ASN A 164 15.25 -8.34 -1.32
C ASN A 164 14.99 -6.95 -0.75
N ILE A 165 13.81 -6.73 -0.14
CA ILE A 165 13.47 -5.50 0.60
C ILE A 165 14.49 -5.23 1.70
N VAL A 166 14.75 -6.21 2.57
CA VAL A 166 15.72 -6.06 3.67
C VAL A 166 17.13 -5.82 3.11
N GLY A 167 17.53 -6.57 2.08
CA GLY A 167 18.82 -6.38 1.42
C GLY A 167 18.99 -4.97 0.84
N TRP A 168 17.93 -4.41 0.26
CA TRP A 168 17.92 -3.03 -0.22
C TRP A 168 18.06 -2.04 0.94
N LEU A 169 17.30 -2.20 2.02
CA LEU A 169 17.37 -1.31 3.20
C LEU A 169 18.77 -1.32 3.83
N VAL A 170 19.38 -2.50 4.01
CA VAL A 170 20.75 -2.65 4.51
C VAL A 170 21.76 -1.95 3.60
N LYS A 171 21.60 -2.07 2.28
CA LYS A 171 22.48 -1.42 1.29
C LYS A 171 22.38 0.11 1.31
N HIS A 172 21.27 0.66 1.83
CA HIS A 172 21.01 2.09 1.92
C HIS A 172 21.09 2.61 3.38
N ASP A 173 21.89 1.94 4.22
CA ASP A 173 22.27 2.37 5.56
C ASP A 173 21.11 2.52 6.58
N TYR A 174 19.97 1.88 6.34
CA TYR A 174 18.90 1.80 7.35
C TYR A 174 19.34 0.94 8.53
N GLY A 175 19.08 1.41 9.76
CA GLY A 175 19.42 0.68 10.97
C GLY A 175 18.49 -0.51 11.25
N ASP A 176 18.94 -1.45 12.08
CA ASP A 176 18.15 -2.63 12.47
C ASP A 176 16.78 -2.26 13.06
N ASP A 177 16.71 -1.18 13.84
CA ASP A 177 15.45 -0.68 14.42
C ASP A 177 14.49 -0.17 13.34
N GLU A 178 14.99 0.53 12.33
CA GLU A 178 14.22 1.05 11.20
C GLU A 178 13.72 -0.08 10.31
N ILE A 179 14.58 -1.03 10.00
CA ILE A 179 14.23 -2.24 9.25
C ILE A 179 13.16 -3.01 10.02
N GLY A 180 13.35 -3.24 11.32
CA GLY A 180 12.39 -3.94 12.19
C GLY A 180 11.00 -3.29 12.21
N LYS A 181 10.92 -1.96 12.15
CA LYS A 181 9.66 -1.22 12.02
C LYS A 181 8.93 -1.56 10.73
N VAL A 182 9.58 -1.39 9.58
CA VAL A 182 8.92 -1.45 8.27
C VAL A 182 8.62 -2.88 7.80
N ILE A 183 9.36 -3.89 8.25
CA ILE A 183 9.09 -5.30 7.91
C ILE A 183 7.96 -5.92 8.74
N GLY A 184 7.48 -5.26 9.79
CA GLY A 184 6.35 -5.77 10.57
C GLY A 184 6.10 -5.09 11.91
N GLY A 185 7.10 -4.42 12.50
CA GLY A 185 6.93 -3.72 13.77
C GLY A 185 5.80 -2.70 13.77
N ASN A 186 5.67 -1.92 12.70
CA ASN A 186 4.59 -0.95 12.52
C ASN A 186 3.23 -1.63 12.37
N ILE A 187 3.13 -2.70 11.59
CA ILE A 187 1.89 -3.49 11.47
C ILE A 187 1.45 -4.00 12.85
N LEU A 188 2.38 -4.59 13.61
CA LEU A 188 2.10 -5.11 14.95
C LEU A 188 1.72 -4.00 15.95
N ARG A 189 2.34 -2.82 15.86
CA ARG A 189 1.96 -1.65 16.67
C ARG A 189 0.50 -1.29 16.41
N VAL A 190 0.12 -1.11 15.15
CA VAL A 190 -1.24 -0.71 14.78
C VAL A 190 -2.26 -1.80 15.16
N LEU A 191 -1.96 -3.08 14.94
CA LEU A 191 -2.87 -4.17 15.32
C LEU A 191 -3.12 -4.23 16.83
N ARG A 192 -2.12 -3.93 17.67
CA ARG A 192 -2.28 -3.86 19.14
C ARG A 192 -3.18 -2.72 19.60
N GLU A 193 -3.31 -1.65 18.81
CA GLU A 193 -4.24 -0.55 19.10
C GLU A 193 -5.68 -0.87 18.66
N VAL A 194 -5.85 -1.86 17.77
CA VAL A 194 -7.15 -2.28 17.23
C VAL A 194 -7.79 -3.42 18.03
N TRP A 195 -6.99 -4.42 18.44
CA TRP A 195 -7.46 -5.64 19.13
C TRP A 195 -7.62 -5.45 20.64
#